data_AF-A0A523GHD6-F1
#
_entry.id   AF-A0A523GHD6-F1
#
_cell.length_a   1.000
_cell.length_b   1.000
_cell.length_c   1.000
_cell.angle_alpha   90.00
_cell.angle_beta   90.00
_cell.angle_gamma   90.00
#
_symmetry.space_group_name_H-M   'P 1'
#
loop_
_entity.id
_entity.type
_entity.pdbx_description
1 polymer ?
#
loop_
_entity_poly.entity_id
_entity_poly.type
_entity_poly.pdbx_seq_one_letter_code
_entity_poly.pdbx_strand_id
1 'polypeptide(L)'
;VVLLSTMSFTIDRHYCGDILIDTAIFQQAKTCGMEKQESTSTSDCSITKGDCCSDEQITYEGQNELKISFDTITFEQQLFISSFIYSYIGLFNELNKNVITHGDYTPPLIVRNIYQLDEVYII
;
A
#
# COMPACT_ATOMS: atom_id res chain seq x y z
N VAL A 1 -0.58 -15.33 -7.11
CA VAL A 1 0.53 -14.35 -7.14
C VAL A 1 1.71 -15.05 -7.78
N VAL A 2 2.13 -14.62 -8.97
CA VAL A 2 3.22 -15.26 -9.74
C VAL A 2 4.45 -14.34 -9.75
N LEU A 3 4.22 -13.05 -9.99
CA LEU A 3 5.27 -12.04 -10.12
C LEU A 3 6.19 -11.95 -8.89
N LEU A 4 5.61 -11.93 -7.67
CA LEU A 4 6.38 -11.84 -6.43
C LEU A 4 7.12 -13.15 -6.07
N SER A 5 6.61 -14.29 -6.54
CA SER A 5 7.10 -15.60 -6.15
C SER A 5 8.32 -16.00 -6.99
N THR A 6 8.36 -15.59 -8.26
CA THR A 6 9.46 -15.91 -9.19
C THR A 6 10.63 -14.94 -9.14
N MET A 7 10.51 -13.82 -8.42
CA MET A 7 11.57 -12.82 -8.31
C MET A 7 12.45 -13.11 -7.09
N SER A 8 13.77 -13.13 -7.30
CA SER A 8 14.74 -13.11 -6.21
C SER A 8 14.95 -11.68 -5.73
N PHE A 9 15.07 -11.48 -4.42
CA PHE A 9 15.41 -10.18 -3.86
C PHE A 9 16.36 -10.32 -2.68
N THR A 10 17.24 -9.35 -2.54
CA THR A 10 18.22 -9.28 -1.46
C THR A 10 17.87 -8.13 -0.54
N ILE A 11 17.86 -8.41 0.76
CA ILE A 11 17.70 -7.44 1.84
C ILE A 11 19.05 -7.25 2.50
N ASP A 12 19.47 -6.00 2.57
CA ASP A 12 20.69 -5.55 3.24
C ASP A 12 20.30 -4.83 4.54
N ARG A 13 20.94 -5.14 5.66
CA ARG A 13 20.64 -4.61 6.99
C ARG A 13 21.91 -4.12 7.66
N HIS A 14 21.89 -2.90 8.19
CA HIS A 14 22.99 -2.33 8.97
C HIS A 14 22.61 -2.28 10.46
N TYR A 15 23.43 -2.88 11.31
CA TYR A 15 23.31 -2.82 12.77
C TYR A 15 24.46 -2.04 13.39
N CYS A 16 24.18 -1.32 14.48
CA CYS A 16 25.16 -0.69 15.35
C CYS A 16 24.94 -1.25 16.76
N GLY A 17 25.79 -2.19 17.18
CA GLY A 17 25.56 -3.06 18.32
C GLY A 17 24.37 -3.98 18.05
N ASP A 18 23.39 -3.95 18.96
CA ASP A 18 22.16 -4.73 18.84
C ASP A 18 21.00 -3.95 18.17
N ILE A 19 21.29 -2.74 17.64
CA ILE A 19 20.28 -1.83 17.10
C ILE A 19 20.33 -1.81 15.56
N LEU A 20 19.21 -2.13 14.92
CA LEU A 20 19.04 -2.00 13.47
C LEU A 20 18.91 -0.52 13.09
N ILE A 21 19.83 -0.05 12.24
CA ILE A 21 19.91 1.34 11.80
C ILE A 21 19.21 1.53 10.46
N ASP A 22 19.46 0.65 9.50
CA ASP A 22 18.86 0.75 8.17
C ASP A 22 18.60 -0.62 7.55
N THR A 23 17.63 -0.66 6.64
CA THR A 23 17.33 -1.83 5.82
C THR A 23 17.00 -1.40 4.40
N ALA A 24 17.73 -1.95 3.43
CA ALA A 24 17.56 -1.66 2.03
C ALA A 24 17.26 -2.93 1.23
N ILE A 25 16.51 -2.78 0.14
CA ILE A 25 16.14 -3.87 -0.77
C ILE A 25 16.76 -3.57 -2.13
N PHE A 26 17.51 -4.51 -2.69
CA PHE A 26 18.30 -4.36 -3.93
C PHE A 26 19.40 -3.28 -3.90
N GLN A 27 19.60 -2.64 -2.76
CA GLN A 27 20.61 -1.60 -2.54
C GLN A 27 21.26 -1.84 -1.18
N GLN A 28 22.44 -1.28 -0.98
CA GLN A 28 23.16 -1.38 0.29
C GLN A 28 22.47 -0.52 1.36
N ALA A 29 22.38 -1.04 2.59
CA ALA A 29 21.87 -0.29 3.71
C ALA A 29 22.78 0.91 4.01
N LYS A 30 22.16 2.03 4.42
CA LYS A 30 22.86 3.21 4.88
C LYS A 30 23.51 2.93 6.22
N THR A 31 24.75 3.31 6.30
CA THR A 31 25.56 3.12 7.49
C THR A 31 25.39 4.27 8.49
N CYS A 32 25.89 4.07 9.71
CA CYS A 32 25.88 5.07 10.78
C CYS A 32 26.79 6.29 10.54
N GLY A 33 27.47 6.37 9.38
CA GLY A 33 28.34 7.49 9.01
C GLY A 33 29.66 7.57 9.80
N MET A 34 29.94 6.59 10.66
CA MET A 34 31.15 6.55 11.49
C MET A 34 32.37 5.97 10.76
N GLU A 35 32.17 5.28 9.65
CA GLU A 35 33.23 4.71 8.80
C GLU A 35 34.05 5.74 8.00
N LYS A 36 33.61 7.01 7.94
CA LYS A 36 34.32 8.09 7.22
C LYS A 36 35.24 8.94 8.09
N GLN A 37 35.40 8.63 9.38
CA GLN A 37 36.51 9.20 10.15
C GLN A 37 37.79 8.41 9.86
N GLU A 38 38.36 8.65 8.67
CA GLU A 38 39.78 8.41 8.47
C GLU A 38 40.52 9.18 9.57
N SER A 39 41.35 8.43 10.29
CA SER A 39 42.27 8.88 11.32
C SER A 39 43.03 10.13 10.92
N THR A 40 42.50 11.32 11.25
CA THR A 40 43.33 12.51 11.40
C THR A 40 43.92 12.42 12.79
N SER A 41 45.07 11.76 12.88
CA SER A 41 45.85 11.60 14.11
C SER A 41 46.32 12.96 14.62
N THR A 42 45.45 13.65 15.36
CA THR A 42 45.88 14.59 16.38
C THR A 42 46.01 13.80 17.68
N SER A 43 47.19 13.88 18.26
CA SER A 43 47.63 13.19 19.47
C SER A 43 46.60 13.26 20.60
N ASP A 44 46.42 12.13 21.31
CA ASP A 44 45.70 11.93 22.58
C ASP A 44 44.27 11.36 22.58
N CYS A 45 43.90 10.52 21.61
CA CYS A 45 42.78 9.58 21.83
C CYS A 45 42.88 8.32 20.96
N SER A 46 43.78 7.40 21.30
CA SER A 46 43.75 6.03 20.78
C SER A 46 42.82 5.17 21.64
N ILE A 47 41.50 5.39 21.52
CA ILE A 47 40.53 4.37 21.91
C ILE A 47 40.38 3.47 20.69
N THR A 48 40.99 2.28 20.76
CA THR A 48 40.65 1.19 19.83
C THR A 48 39.19 0.81 20.07
N LYS A 49 38.25 1.50 19.43
CA LYS A 49 36.84 1.11 19.40
C LYS A 49 36.80 -0.24 18.66
N GLY A 50 36.43 -1.29 19.38
CA GLY A 50 36.10 -2.56 18.77
C GLY A 50 35.01 -2.37 17.72
N ASP A 51 35.03 -3.24 16.72
CA ASP A 51 34.08 -3.26 15.61
C ASP A 51 32.65 -3.36 16.17
N CYS A 52 31.96 -2.22 16.21
CA CYS A 52 30.66 -2.09 16.86
C CYS A 52 29.49 -2.16 15.88
N CYS A 53 29.77 -2.09 14.58
CA CYS A 53 28.74 -2.14 13.55
C CYS A 53 28.83 -3.48 12.82
N SER A 54 27.68 -4.00 12.37
CA SER A 54 27.60 -5.26 11.64
C SER A 54 26.61 -5.13 10.50
N ASP A 55 27.03 -5.57 9.32
CA ASP A 55 26.19 -5.63 8.13
C ASP A 55 25.72 -7.09 7.92
N GLU A 56 24.41 -7.27 7.81
CA GLU A 56 23.79 -8.55 7.51
C GLU A 56 23.07 -8.49 6.17
N GLN A 57 23.36 -9.44 5.28
CA GLN A 57 22.68 -9.56 4.00
C GLN A 57 21.93 -10.88 3.90
N ILE A 58 20.65 -10.80 3.54
CA ILE A 58 19.79 -11.97 3.35
C ILE A 58 19.24 -11.94 1.93
N THR A 59 19.59 -12.96 1.15
CA THR A 59 19.06 -13.16 -0.20
C THR A 59 17.94 -14.18 -0.18
N TYR A 60 16.77 -13.78 -0.67
CA TYR A 60 15.65 -14.67 -0.92
C TYR A 60 15.64 -15.03 -2.40
N GLU A 61 15.85 -16.32 -2.69
CA GLU A 61 15.78 -16.83 -4.05
C GLU A 61 14.32 -17.01 -4.48
N GLY A 62 13.97 -16.43 -5.62
CA GLY A 62 12.68 -16.63 -6.27
C GLY A 62 12.55 -18.06 -6.79
N GLN A 63 11.32 -18.56 -6.82
CA GLN A 63 11.06 -19.93 -7.27
C GLN A 63 11.18 -20.05 -8.80
N ASN A 64 12.02 -20.97 -9.27
CA ASN A 64 12.11 -21.32 -10.70
C ASN A 64 10.97 -22.26 -11.14
N GLU A 65 10.59 -23.19 -10.27
CA GLU A 65 9.46 -24.09 -10.51
C GLU A 65 8.25 -23.64 -9.70
N LEU A 66 7.30 -23.01 -10.39
CA LEU A 66 5.97 -22.80 -9.85
C LEU A 66 5.32 -24.18 -9.75
N LYS A 67 5.03 -24.65 -8.52
CA LYS A 67 4.04 -25.71 -8.31
C LYS A 67 2.68 -25.11 -8.69
N ILE A 68 2.40 -25.10 -9.98
CA ILE A 68 1.12 -24.68 -10.53
C ILE A 68 0.13 -25.82 -10.28
N SER A 69 -0.30 -25.99 -9.04
CA SER A 69 -1.61 -26.59 -8.79
C SER A 69 -2.63 -25.46 -8.98
N PHE A 70 -2.92 -25.11 -10.23
CA PHE A 70 -4.24 -24.56 -10.47
C PHE A 70 -5.18 -25.70 -10.12
N ASP A 71 -5.87 -25.59 -8.98
CA ASP A 71 -7.07 -26.39 -8.79
C ASP A 71 -7.93 -26.11 -10.02
N THR A 72 -8.15 -27.15 -10.82
CA THR A 72 -8.97 -27.06 -12.01
C THR A 72 -10.31 -26.50 -11.60
N ILE A 73 -10.60 -25.27 -12.03
CA ILE A 73 -11.89 -24.64 -11.76
C ILE A 73 -12.94 -25.52 -12.40
N THR A 74 -13.82 -26.06 -11.57
CA THR A 74 -14.92 -26.90 -12.04
C THR A 74 -15.91 -26.05 -12.82
N PHE A 75 -16.68 -26.69 -13.70
CA PHE A 75 -17.70 -26.02 -14.49
C PHE A 75 -18.68 -25.22 -13.61
N GLU A 76 -19.07 -25.76 -12.46
CA GLU A 76 -19.97 -25.10 -11.50
C GLU A 76 -19.37 -23.82 -10.91
N GLN A 77 -18.08 -23.84 -10.58
CA GLN A 77 -17.38 -22.65 -10.08
C GLN A 77 -17.29 -21.58 -11.17
N GLN A 78 -17.03 -21.98 -12.42
CA GLN A 78 -17.02 -21.05 -13.55
C GLN A 78 -18.41 -20.44 -13.78
N LEU A 79 -19.47 -21.25 -13.74
CA LEU A 79 -20.85 -20.79 -13.86
C LEU A 79 -21.23 -19.80 -12.74
N PHE A 80 -20.82 -20.10 -11.50
CA PHE A 80 -21.02 -19.20 -10.36
C PHE A 80 -20.29 -17.86 -10.56
N ILE A 81 -19.00 -17.89 -10.93
CA ILE A 81 -18.22 -16.66 -11.15
C ILE A 81 -18.81 -15.83 -12.29
N SER A 82 -19.17 -16.47 -13.42
CA SER A 82 -19.77 -15.79 -14.57
C SER A 82 -21.12 -15.16 -14.22
N SER A 83 -22.00 -15.89 -13.52
CA SER A 83 -23.30 -15.36 -13.10
C SER A 83 -23.17 -14.22 -12.08
N PHE A 84 -22.23 -14.35 -11.14
CA PHE A 84 -21.93 -13.30 -10.17
C PHE A 84 -21.43 -12.01 -10.85
N ILE A 85 -20.45 -12.12 -11.76
CA ILE A 85 -19.94 -10.95 -12.50
C ILE A 85 -21.05 -10.32 -13.34
N TYR A 86 -21.86 -11.12 -14.04
CA TYR A 86 -22.96 -10.61 -14.85
C TYR A 86 -23.99 -9.84 -14.00
N SER A 87 -24.40 -10.41 -12.87
CA SER A 87 -25.29 -9.76 -11.90
C SER A 87 -24.69 -8.46 -11.36
N TYR A 88 -23.41 -8.49 -10.98
CA TYR A 88 -22.71 -7.35 -10.41
C TYR A 88 -22.60 -6.19 -11.41
N ILE A 89 -22.26 -6.46 -12.67
CA ILE A 89 -22.26 -5.44 -13.73
C ILE A 89 -23.67 -4.85 -13.93
N GLY A 90 -24.71 -5.69 -13.86
CA GLY A 90 -26.11 -5.26 -13.93
C GLY A 90 -26.48 -4.21 -12.88
N LEU A 91 -25.94 -4.32 -11.66
CA LEU A 91 -26.20 -3.38 -10.57
C LEU A 91 -25.77 -1.93 -10.89
N PHE A 92 -24.69 -1.76 -11.67
CA PHE A 92 -24.16 -0.44 -12.01
C PHE A 92 -24.72 0.10 -13.34
N ASN A 93 -25.33 -0.74 -14.18
CA ASN A 93 -25.92 -0.31 -15.44
C ASN A 93 -27.25 0.45 -15.26
N GLU A 94 -27.95 0.29 -14.13
CA GLU A 94 -29.20 1.02 -13.86
C GLU A 94 -28.99 2.46 -13.38
N LEU A 95 -27.78 2.86 -12.98
CA LEU A 95 -27.51 4.20 -12.46
C LEU A 95 -27.58 5.31 -13.53
N ASN A 96 -27.61 4.94 -14.82
CA ASN A 96 -27.64 5.90 -15.94
C ASN A 96 -29.05 6.34 -16.35
N LYS A 97 -30.10 5.81 -15.72
CA LYS A 97 -31.45 6.35 -15.87
C LYS A 97 -31.68 7.43 -14.81
N ASN A 98 -30.94 8.54 -14.93
CA ASN A 98 -31.40 9.84 -14.44
C ASN A 98 -32.62 10.26 -15.27
N VAL A 99 -33.72 9.53 -15.16
CA VAL A 99 -35.03 10.03 -15.55
C VAL A 99 -35.35 11.05 -14.48
N ILE A 100 -34.95 12.30 -14.72
CA ILE A 100 -35.35 13.44 -13.90
C ILE A 100 -36.88 13.49 -13.99
N THR A 101 -37.56 12.86 -13.05
CA THR A 101 -39.03 12.82 -12.95
C THR A 101 -39.61 14.18 -12.55
N HIS A 102 -38.75 15.16 -12.27
CA HIS A 102 -39.13 16.48 -11.77
C HIS A 102 -38.66 17.64 -12.67
N GLY A 103 -38.28 17.38 -13.92
CA GLY A 103 -37.86 18.44 -14.86
C GLY A 103 -38.98 19.41 -15.22
N ASP A 104 -40.24 18.96 -15.15
CA ASP A 104 -41.42 19.73 -15.55
C ASP A 104 -42.18 20.37 -14.38
N TYR A 105 -41.70 20.23 -13.13
CA TYR A 105 -42.38 20.89 -12.02
C TYR A 105 -41.98 22.35 -11.96
N THR A 106 -42.93 23.24 -12.26
CA THR A 106 -42.75 24.68 -12.05
C THR A 106 -42.65 24.93 -10.55
N PRO A 107 -41.62 25.63 -10.04
CA PRO A 107 -41.50 25.95 -8.63
C PRO A 107 -42.80 26.60 -8.13
N PRO A 108 -43.31 26.21 -6.94
CA PRO A 108 -44.53 26.80 -6.42
C PRO A 108 -44.28 28.28 -6.17
N LEU A 109 -45.23 29.12 -6.57
CA LEU A 109 -45.14 30.57 -6.35
C LEU A 109 -45.06 30.83 -4.84
N ILE A 110 -43.97 31.47 -4.41
CA ILE A 110 -43.72 31.79 -3.01
C ILE A 110 -44.71 32.91 -2.62
N VAL A 111 -45.83 32.54 -1.99
CA VAL A 111 -46.89 33.47 -1.59
C VAL A 111 -46.60 34.12 -0.22
N ARG A 112 -45.64 33.57 0.54
CA ARG A 112 -45.27 34.04 1.89
C ARG A 112 -43.78 33.82 2.12
N ASN A 113 -43.16 34.70 2.90
CA ASN A 113 -41.75 34.58 3.29
C ASN A 113 -41.55 33.36 4.19
N ILE A 114 -41.11 32.24 3.60
CA ILE A 114 -40.81 30.97 4.30
C ILE A 114 -39.68 31.10 5.32
N TYR A 115 -38.82 32.12 5.19
CA TYR A 115 -37.73 32.41 6.12
C TYR A 115 -38.19 32.67 7.56
N GLN A 116 -39.47 33.00 7.76
CA GLN A 116 -40.04 33.25 9.10
C GLN A 116 -40.53 31.97 9.79
N LEU A 117 -40.74 30.87 9.05
CA LEU A 117 -41.13 29.57 9.62
C LEU A 117 -39.91 28.74 10.05
N ASP A 118 -38.78 28.91 9.36
CA ASP A 118 -37.49 28.24 9.65
C ASP A 118 -36.54 29.09 10.53
N GLU A 119 -37.05 30.09 11.25
CA GLU A 119 -36.28 30.72 12.34
C GLU A 119 -36.15 29.74 13.52
N VAL A 120 -35.22 28.80 13.39
CA VAL A 120 -34.65 28.13 14.57
C VAL A 120 -33.77 29.18 15.25
N TYR A 121 -34.33 29.89 16.21
CA TYR A 121 -33.53 30.68 17.16
C TYR A 121 -32.65 29.70 17.94
N ILE A 122 -31.40 29.56 17.49
CA ILE A 122 -30.36 28.90 18.28
C ILE A 122 -30.08 29.85 19.45
N ILE A 123 -30.54 29.46 20.64
CA ILE A 123 -30.15 30.03 21.94
C ILE A 123 -28.78 29.48 22.31
#